data_AF-A0A497T471-F1
#
_entry.id   AF-A0A497T471-F1
#
_cell.length_a   1.000
_cell.length_b   1.000
_cell.length_c   1.000
_cell.angle_alpha   90.00
_cell.angle_beta   90.00
_cell.angle_gamma   90.00
#
_symmetry.space_group_name_H-M   'P 1'
#
loop_
_entity.id
_entity.type
_entity.pdbx_description
1 polymer ?
#
loop_
_entity_poly.entity_id
_entity_poly.type
_entity_poly.pdbx_seq_one_letter_code
_entity_poly.pdbx_strand_id
1 'polypeptide(L)'
;MAVVEFMKKDLERIVGRRLTDKEYRDVIPMIGAPLERIDKDRVEYEVFPDRPDMLSIEGFGRALRSFLGVEKGLRRYSVKEGEIKVRVEKSVKVVRPYISCAVLRNVRINEDVLRSLMQVQEKLHETFGRKRKKIAIGIHDLDKVEP
;
A
#
# COMPACT_ATOMS: atom_id res chain seq x y z
N MET A 1 12.20 2.70 10.00
CA MET A 1 11.96 2.99 8.58
C MET A 1 11.84 1.65 7.84
N ALA A 2 11.28 1.62 6.63
CA ALA A 2 11.08 0.37 5.89
C ALA A 2 11.60 0.50 4.47
N VAL A 3 12.47 -0.42 4.06
CA VAL A 3 12.99 -0.48 2.69
C VAL A 3 12.02 -1.27 1.83
N VAL A 4 11.58 -0.68 0.73
CA VAL A 4 10.68 -1.34 -0.22
C VAL A 4 11.37 -1.51 -1.57
N GLU A 5 11.27 -2.72 -2.12
CA GLU A 5 11.88 -3.11 -3.40
C GLU A 5 10.80 -3.36 -4.44
N PHE A 6 11.02 -2.85 -5.66
CA PHE A 6 10.15 -3.13 -6.81
C PHE A 6 10.91 -3.25 -8.12
N MET A 7 10.26 -3.85 -9.11
CA MET A 7 10.76 -3.84 -10.49
C MET A 7 10.45 -2.50 -11.16
N LYS A 8 11.43 -1.94 -11.88
CA LYS A 8 11.27 -0.69 -12.64
C LYS A 8 10.06 -0.75 -13.58
N LYS A 9 9.90 -1.87 -14.31
CA LYS A 9 8.80 -2.10 -15.25
C LYS A 9 7.42 -1.91 -14.63
N ASP A 10 7.24 -2.30 -13.37
CA ASP A 10 5.94 -2.25 -12.69
C ASP A 10 5.63 -0.82 -12.25
N LEU A 11 6.64 -0.11 -11.75
CA LEU A 11 6.51 1.30 -11.43
C LEU A 11 6.23 2.13 -12.67
N GLU A 12 6.96 1.91 -13.76
CA GLU A 12 6.77 2.61 -15.04
C GLU A 12 5.38 2.34 -15.63
N ARG A 13 4.88 1.10 -15.51
CA ARG A 13 3.50 0.75 -15.90
C ARG A 13 2.47 1.52 -15.07
N ILE A 14 2.67 1.62 -13.76
CA ILE A 14 1.79 2.41 -12.88
C ILE A 14 1.91 3.88 -13.21
N VAL A 15 3.13 4.40 -13.41
CA VAL A 15 3.40 5.81 -13.71
C VAL A 15 2.93 6.22 -15.11
N GLY A 16 2.81 5.26 -16.03
CA GLY A 16 2.35 5.48 -17.40
C GLY A 16 3.43 6.07 -18.33
N ARG A 17 4.69 6.10 -17.89
CA ARG A 17 5.85 6.48 -18.70
C ARG A 17 7.12 5.81 -18.18
N ARG A 18 8.11 5.71 -19.05
CA ARG A 18 9.45 5.29 -18.65
C ARG A 18 10.17 6.38 -17.87
N LEU A 19 11.04 5.95 -16.97
CA LEU A 19 11.87 6.81 -16.13
C LEU A 19 13.33 6.50 -16.41
N THR A 20 14.14 7.54 -16.56
CA THR A 20 15.59 7.40 -16.65
C THR A 20 16.20 7.17 -15.27
N ASP A 21 17.36 6.52 -15.20
CA ASP A 21 18.10 6.35 -13.93
C ASP A 21 18.39 7.69 -13.24
N LYS A 22 18.56 8.77 -14.02
CA LYS A 22 18.70 10.12 -13.49
C LYS A 22 17.41 10.58 -12.80
N GLU A 23 16.25 10.37 -13.41
CA GLU A 23 14.96 10.69 -12.77
C GLU A 23 14.74 9.88 -11.49
N TYR A 24 15.11 8.60 -11.47
CA TYR A 24 15.08 7.80 -10.23
C TYR A 24 15.92 8.42 -9.11
N ARG A 25 17.12 8.94 -9.42
CA ARG A 25 18.02 9.54 -8.42
C ARG A 25 17.59 10.95 -8.00
N ASP A 26 17.10 11.75 -8.94
CA ASP A 26 16.84 13.16 -8.69
C ASP A 26 15.42 13.40 -8.16
N VAL A 27 14.43 12.61 -8.60
CA VAL A 27 13.00 12.86 -8.30
C VAL A 27 12.53 12.12 -7.06
N ILE A 28 12.89 10.85 -6.90
CA ILE A 28 12.37 9.99 -5.81
C ILE A 28 12.73 10.53 -4.41
N PRO A 29 13.97 11.00 -4.16
CA PRO A 29 14.28 11.62 -2.87
C PRO A 29 13.43 12.87 -2.57
N MET A 30 13.00 13.62 -3.59
CA MET A 30 12.20 14.84 -3.41
C MET A 30 10.78 14.56 -2.87
N ILE A 31 10.27 13.33 -3.03
CA ILE A 31 8.97 12.94 -2.46
C ILE A 31 9.07 12.33 -1.06
N GLY A 32 10.25 12.42 -0.42
CA GLY A 32 10.49 11.92 0.92
C GLY A 32 10.74 10.41 0.97
N ALA A 33 11.33 9.85 -0.08
CA ALA A 33 11.73 8.46 -0.13
C ALA A 33 13.19 8.36 -0.60
N PRO A 34 14.17 8.30 0.33
CA PRO A 34 15.58 8.15 -0.04
C PRO A 34 15.78 6.91 -0.91
N LEU A 35 16.54 7.07 -1.99
CA LEU A 35 16.92 5.95 -2.85
C LEU A 35 18.04 5.16 -2.17
N GLU A 36 17.80 3.89 -1.86
CA GLU A 36 18.79 2.99 -1.25
C GLU A 36 19.63 2.33 -2.34
N ARG A 37 18.97 1.78 -3.37
CA ARG A 37 19.64 1.04 -4.43
C ARG A 37 18.91 1.15 -5.76
N ILE A 38 19.68 1.20 -6.84
CA ILE A 38 19.18 1.12 -8.22
C ILE A 38 20.05 0.16 -9.03
N ASP A 39 19.42 -0.90 -9.52
CA ASP A 39 20.03 -1.85 -10.44
C ASP A 39 19.46 -1.67 -11.85
N LYS A 40 19.80 -2.59 -12.76
CA LYS A 40 19.24 -2.63 -14.12
C LYS A 40 17.70 -2.70 -14.10
N ASP A 41 17.13 -3.61 -13.31
CA ASP A 41 15.70 -3.93 -13.35
C ASP A 41 14.94 -3.60 -12.05
N ARG A 42 15.66 -3.32 -10.96
CA ARG A 42 15.09 -3.15 -9.61
C ARG A 42 15.49 -1.83 -8.98
N VAL A 43 14.62 -1.33 -8.10
CA VAL A 43 14.83 -0.12 -7.31
C VAL A 43 14.39 -0.39 -5.88
N GLU A 44 15.22 0.03 -4.94
CA GLU A 44 14.96 -0.02 -3.50
C GLU A 44 14.95 1.40 -2.95
N TYR A 45 13.91 1.74 -2.19
CA TYR A 45 13.80 3.02 -1.51
C TYR A 45 13.38 2.84 -0.07
N GLU A 46 13.82 3.77 0.77
CA GLU A 46 13.43 3.84 2.17
C GLU A 46 12.14 4.67 2.31
N VAL A 47 11.18 4.14 3.07
CA VAL A 47 9.93 4.83 3.40
C VAL A 47 9.94 5.24 4.86
N PHE A 48 9.72 6.53 5.08
CA PHE A 48 9.58 7.08 6.41
C PHE A 48 8.26 6.64 7.08
N PRO A 49 8.25 6.48 8.41
CA PRO A 49 7.07 6.02 9.14
C PRO A 49 5.86 6.95 9.03
N ASP A 50 5.98 8.20 8.60
CA ASP A 50 4.86 9.12 8.42
C ASP A 50 4.12 8.92 7.08
N ARG A 51 4.66 8.11 6.16
CA ARG A 51 4.11 7.85 4.81
C ARG A 51 3.77 6.38 4.54
N PRO A 52 2.88 5.76 5.34
CA PRO A 52 2.48 4.36 5.12
C PRO A 52 1.85 4.11 3.75
N ASP A 53 1.31 5.16 3.12
CA ASP A 53 0.77 5.08 1.75
C ASP A 53 1.83 4.71 0.71
N MET A 54 3.12 4.98 0.97
CA MET A 54 4.24 4.70 0.07
C MET A 54 4.88 3.32 0.28
N LEU A 55 4.37 2.51 1.22
CA LEU A 55 4.86 1.14 1.47
C LEU A 55 4.51 0.14 0.35
N SER A 56 3.69 0.57 -0.62
CA SER A 56 3.20 -0.19 -1.77
C SER A 56 3.69 0.45 -3.06
N ILE A 57 3.86 -0.35 -4.13
CA ILE A 57 4.23 0.20 -5.44
C ILE A 57 3.12 1.09 -5.99
N GLU A 58 1.86 0.74 -5.70
CA GLU A 58 0.68 1.45 -6.19
C GLU A 58 0.57 2.82 -5.53
N GLY A 59 0.86 2.90 -4.22
CA GLY A 59 0.81 4.15 -3.48
C GLY A 59 2.02 5.05 -3.74
N PHE A 60 3.22 4.45 -3.85
CA PHE A 60 4.41 5.18 -4.28
C PHE A 60 4.29 5.68 -5.72
N GLY A 61 3.89 4.80 -6.65
CA GLY A 61 3.63 5.14 -8.04
C GLY A 61 2.56 6.23 -8.17
N ARG A 62 1.49 6.18 -7.35
CA ARG A 62 0.50 7.26 -7.28
C ARG A 62 1.13 8.60 -6.87
N ALA A 63 1.95 8.63 -5.82
CA ALA A 63 2.62 9.86 -5.39
C ALA A 63 3.58 10.39 -6.47
N LEU A 64 4.36 9.50 -7.07
CA LEU A 64 5.31 9.84 -8.13
C LEU A 64 4.62 10.35 -9.40
N ARG A 65 3.50 9.74 -9.82
CA ARG A 65 2.65 10.23 -10.93
C ARG A 65 2.22 11.67 -10.73
N SER A 66 1.74 11.99 -9.53
CA SER A 66 1.30 13.35 -9.21
C SER A 66 2.48 14.32 -9.17
N PHE A 67 3.62 13.91 -8.61
CA PHE A 67 4.83 14.73 -8.57
C PHE A 67 5.38 15.04 -9.96
N LEU A 68 5.43 14.05 -10.85
CA LEU A 68 5.85 14.20 -12.26
C LEU A 68 4.83 14.96 -13.12
N GLY A 69 3.67 15.33 -12.56
CA GLY A 69 2.63 16.07 -13.26
C GLY A 69 1.83 15.26 -14.27
N VAL A 70 1.94 13.92 -14.25
CA VAL A 70 1.17 13.00 -15.12
C VAL A 70 -0.31 13.01 -14.77
N GLU A 71 -0.63 12.94 -13.48
CA GLU A 71 -2.00 12.96 -12.97
C GLU A 71 -2.03 13.85 -11.72
N LYS A 72 -2.44 15.10 -11.92
CA LYS A 72 -2.47 16.13 -10.89
C LYS A 72 -3.82 16.14 -10.15
N GLY A 73 -3.79 16.62 -8.91
CA GLY A 73 -4.99 16.85 -8.11
C GLY A 73 -5.29 15.73 -7.11
N LEU A 74 -6.35 15.95 -6.34
CA LEU A 74 -6.80 15.00 -5.31
C LEU A 74 -7.50 13.81 -5.95
N ARG A 75 -7.02 12.60 -5.67
CA ARG A 75 -7.78 11.39 -5.99
C ARG A 75 -9.03 11.31 -5.14
N ARG A 76 -10.15 11.02 -5.80
CA ARG A 76 -11.44 10.78 -5.16
C ARG A 76 -11.71 9.28 -5.14
N TYR A 77 -12.04 8.76 -3.97
CA TYR A 77 -12.48 7.38 -3.80
C TYR A 77 -13.98 7.39 -3.49
N SER A 78 -14.78 6.70 -4.29
CA SER A 78 -16.20 6.55 -4.01
C SER A 78 -16.40 5.45 -2.98
N VAL A 79 -17.00 5.79 -1.85
CA VAL A 79 -17.40 4.83 -0.82
C VAL A 79 -18.92 4.88 -0.70
N LYS A 80 -19.54 3.73 -0.48
CA LYS A 80 -20.96 3.60 -0.20
C LYS A 80 -21.12 2.85 1.12
N GLU A 81 -22.17 3.19 1.85
CA GLU A 81 -22.56 2.41 3.02
C GLU A 81 -22.94 0.99 2.57
N GLY A 82 -22.40 -0.01 3.27
CA GLY A 82 -22.65 -1.41 2.99
C GLY A 82 -23.65 -2.01 3.97
N GLU A 83 -24.26 -3.12 3.59
CA GLU A 83 -25.25 -3.82 4.43
C GLU A 83 -24.60 -4.74 5.48
N ILE A 84 -23.33 -5.12 5.27
CA ILE A 84 -22.57 -6.02 6.15
C ILE A 84 -22.22 -5.28 7.45
N LYS A 85 -22.55 -5.90 8.59
CA LYS A 85 -22.32 -5.34 9.92
C LYS A 85 -21.35 -6.21 10.69
N VAL A 86 -20.43 -5.56 11.40
CA VAL A 86 -19.51 -6.24 12.31
C VAL A 86 -19.85 -5.81 13.73
N ARG A 87 -20.19 -6.79 14.57
CA ARG A 87 -20.52 -6.55 15.98
C ARG A 87 -19.32 -6.91 16.85
N VAL A 88 -18.84 -5.95 17.63
CA VAL A 88 -17.78 -6.17 18.61
C VAL A 88 -18.41 -6.54 19.94
N GLU A 89 -18.11 -7.74 20.44
CA GLU A 89 -18.57 -8.17 21.75
C GLU A 89 -17.81 -7.52 22.90
N LYS A 90 -18.47 -7.36 24.06
CA LYS A 90 -17.82 -6.81 25.26
C LYS A 90 -16.69 -7.71 25.78
N SER A 91 -16.78 -9.01 25.51
CA SER A 91 -15.79 -10.03 25.88
C SER A 91 -14.38 -9.71 25.37
N VAL A 92 -14.28 -9.13 24.16
CA VAL A 92 -12.97 -8.81 23.55
C VAL A 92 -12.38 -7.47 24.02
N LYS A 93 -13.10 -6.69 24.83
CA LYS A 93 -12.68 -5.33 25.24
C LYS A 93 -11.33 -5.31 25.95
N VAL A 94 -11.04 -6.34 26.75
CA VAL A 94 -9.78 -6.47 27.52
C VAL A 94 -8.60 -6.95 26.68
N VAL A 95 -8.87 -7.55 25.51
CA VAL A 95 -7.84 -8.11 24.62
C VAL A 95 -7.58 -7.20 23.43
N ARG A 96 -8.63 -6.91 22.63
CA ARG A 96 -8.56 -6.11 21.41
C ARG A 96 -9.92 -5.45 21.12
N PRO A 97 -10.18 -4.24 21.65
CA PRO A 97 -11.51 -3.64 21.67
C PRO A 97 -12.01 -3.07 20.33
N TYR A 98 -11.14 -2.91 19.33
CA TYR A 98 -11.46 -2.17 18.11
C TYR A 98 -11.22 -3.02 16.86
N ILE A 99 -12.16 -2.91 15.91
CA ILE A 99 -12.07 -3.44 14.55
C ILE A 99 -12.68 -2.44 13.58
N SER A 100 -12.11 -2.38 12.38
CA SER A 100 -12.68 -1.66 11.24
C SER A 100 -12.60 -2.57 10.03
N CYS A 101 -13.67 -2.61 9.24
CA CYS A 101 -13.79 -3.48 8.07
C CYS A 101 -14.23 -2.66 6.86
N ALA A 102 -13.79 -3.09 5.68
CA ALA A 102 -14.23 -2.55 4.41
C ALA A 102 -14.39 -3.71 3.42
N VAL A 103 -15.33 -3.56 2.49
CA VAL A 103 -15.59 -4.54 1.43
C VAL A 103 -15.25 -3.94 0.09
N LEU A 104 -14.36 -4.60 -0.65
CA LEU A 104 -14.04 -4.26 -2.03
C LEU A 104 -14.73 -5.28 -2.94
N ARG A 105 -15.62 -4.81 -3.83
CA ARG A 105 -16.35 -5.66 -4.79
C ARG A 105 -15.74 -5.56 -6.18
N ASN A 106 -15.91 -6.61 -6.98
CA ASN A 106 -15.47 -6.67 -8.37
C ASN A 106 -13.95 -6.46 -8.55
N VAL A 107 -13.16 -6.96 -7.60
CA VAL A 107 -11.70 -6.88 -7.65
C VAL A 107 -11.16 -8.04 -8.48
N ARG A 108 -10.27 -7.75 -9.44
CA ARG A 108 -9.51 -8.77 -10.15
C ARG A 108 -8.20 -9.00 -9.43
N ILE A 109 -8.09 -10.15 -8.75
CA ILE A 109 -6.86 -10.55 -8.06
C ILE A 109 -6.11 -11.53 -8.96
N ASN A 110 -4.90 -11.16 -9.34
CA ASN A 110 -3.91 -12.08 -9.93
C ASN A 110 -2.76 -12.27 -8.94
N GLU A 111 -1.78 -13.11 -9.29
CA GLU A 111 -0.65 -13.41 -8.40
C GLU A 111 0.18 -12.18 -8.03
N ASP A 112 0.42 -11.28 -8.98
CA ASP A 112 1.19 -10.05 -8.74
C ASP A 112 0.48 -9.12 -7.75
N VAL A 113 -0.82 -8.91 -7.95
CA VAL A 113 -1.64 -8.09 -7.05
C VAL A 113 -1.74 -8.72 -5.67
N LEU A 114 -1.93 -10.04 -5.59
CA LEU A 114 -1.97 -10.75 -4.31
C LEU A 114 -0.65 -10.61 -3.56
N ARG A 115 0.49 -10.79 -4.24
CA ARG A 115 1.82 -10.62 -3.66
C ARG A 115 2.04 -9.19 -3.15
N SER A 116 1.65 -8.19 -3.94
CA SER A 116 1.72 -6.77 -3.55
C SER A 116 0.87 -6.51 -2.29
N LEU A 117 -0.38 -6.98 -2.26
CA LEU A 117 -1.27 -6.85 -1.11
C LEU A 117 -0.67 -7.48 0.16
N MET A 118 -0.13 -8.70 0.06
CA MET A 118 0.52 -9.38 1.18
C MET A 118 1.74 -8.62 1.68
N GLN A 119 2.61 -8.14 0.78
CA GLN A 119 3.80 -7.36 1.14
C GLN A 119 3.44 -6.08 1.92
N VAL A 120 2.42 -5.36 1.48
CA VAL A 120 1.95 -4.14 2.16
C VAL A 120 1.35 -4.48 3.52
N GLN A 121 0.56 -5.55 3.59
CA GLN A 121 -0.01 -6.05 4.84
C GLN A 121 1.10 -6.36 5.87
N GLU A 122 2.14 -7.10 5.46
CA GLU A 122 3.27 -7.46 6.31
C GLU A 122 4.06 -6.24 6.76
N LYS A 123 4.39 -5.32 5.84
CA LYS A 123 5.09 -4.08 6.19
C LYS A 123 4.30 -3.23 7.19
N LEU A 124 2.99 -3.11 7.01
CA LEU A 124 2.13 -2.41 7.96
C LEU A 124 2.07 -3.13 9.30
N HIS A 125 2.03 -4.46 9.33
CA HIS A 125 2.08 -5.24 10.57
C HIS A 125 3.37 -5.05 11.34
N GLU A 126 4.51 -5.06 10.65
CA GLU A 126 5.84 -4.91 11.24
C GLU A 126 6.07 -3.50 11.76
N THR A 127 5.77 -2.49 10.93
CA THR A 127 6.04 -1.07 11.22
C THR A 127 4.96 -0.45 12.12
N PHE A 128 3.90 0.10 11.53
CA PHE A 128 2.79 0.75 12.23
C PHE A 128 2.11 -0.16 13.25
N GLY A 129 1.94 -1.42 12.89
CA GLY A 129 1.34 -2.45 13.71
C GLY A 129 2.21 -2.89 14.88
N ARG A 130 3.49 -2.49 14.94
CA ARG A 130 4.48 -2.93 15.94
C ARG A 130 4.46 -4.44 16.13
N LYS A 131 4.77 -5.18 15.07
CA LYS A 131 4.65 -6.65 15.00
C LYS A 131 3.25 -7.12 15.41
N ARG A 132 2.23 -6.54 14.79
CA ARG A 132 0.78 -6.81 15.01
C ARG A 132 0.19 -6.43 16.37
N LYS A 133 1.01 -5.97 17.32
CA LYS A 133 0.58 -5.57 18.68
C LYS A 133 -0.45 -4.44 18.66
N LYS A 134 -0.33 -3.50 17.72
CA LYS A 134 -1.24 -2.35 17.57
C LYS A 134 -2.28 -2.57 16.48
N ILE A 135 -1.85 -3.05 15.31
CA ILE A 135 -2.71 -3.22 14.13
C ILE A 135 -2.45 -4.59 13.52
N ALA A 136 -3.52 -5.34 13.26
CA ALA A 136 -3.52 -6.57 12.50
C ALA A 136 -4.60 -6.41 11.44
N ILE A 137 -4.28 -6.85 10.24
CA ILE A 137 -5.08 -6.69 9.02
C ILE A 137 -5.29 -8.11 8.52
N GLY A 138 -6.55 -8.46 8.30
CA GLY A 138 -6.96 -9.70 7.65
C GLY A 138 -7.60 -9.38 6.31
N ILE A 139 -7.29 -10.19 5.30
CA ILE A 139 -7.89 -10.12 3.98
C ILE A 139 -8.62 -11.45 3.79
N HIS A 140 -9.90 -11.38 3.46
CA HIS A 140 -10.77 -12.54 3.34
C HIS A 140 -11.51 -12.49 2.00
N ASP A 141 -11.69 -13.67 1.41
CA ASP A 141 -12.56 -13.86 0.27
C ASP A 141 -14.01 -13.78 0.74
N LEU A 142 -14.72 -12.72 0.35
CA LEU A 142 -16.07 -12.44 0.83
C LEU A 142 -17.05 -13.55 0.44
N ASP A 143 -16.84 -14.19 -0.72
CA ASP A 143 -17.73 -15.24 -1.23
C ASP A 143 -17.66 -16.53 -0.37
N LYS A 144 -16.68 -16.61 0.54
CA LYS A 144 -16.47 -17.74 1.46
C LYS A 144 -16.81 -17.41 2.90
N VAL A 145 -17.41 -16.25 3.16
CA VAL A 145 -17.78 -15.80 4.51
C VAL A 145 -19.28 -15.52 4.54
N GLU A 146 -19.93 -15.98 5.60
CA GLU A 146 -21.32 -15.63 5.91
C GLU A 146 -21.33 -14.44 6.89
N PRO A 147 -21.77 -13.24 6.46
CA PRO A 147 -21.75 -12.01 7.26
C PRO A 147 -22.93 -11.88 8.24
#